data_AF-A0A9P9DDS8-F1
#
_entry.id   AF-A0A9P9DDS8-F1
#
_cell.length_a   1.000
_cell.length_b   1.000
_cell.length_c   1.000
_cell.angle_alpha   90.00
_cell.angle_beta   90.00
_cell.angle_gamma   90.00
#
_symmetry.space_group_name_H-M   'P 1'
#
loop_
_entity.id
_entity.type
_entity.pdbx_description
1 polymer ?
#
loop_
_entity_poly.entity_id
_entity_poly.type
_entity_poly.pdbx_seq_one_letter_code
_entity_poly.pdbx_strand_id
1 'polypeptide(L)'
;MLYKTLSLLTLLPLSSAHFQLNWPASRGFAASNAANFPCGGFNDVKTPRTDFPINGGPIQLNMEHPQTNVAVYIAIGNNPGSAFNSVLRRQFAVEVLGSFCVGGVSLPSGLNVSDGTLATIQVVSNGDPEGGLYQCADVTLRTATLSQSDYNSHCTNQTNSKVTSENIQGNPNETSNGHSGHGSSALITSSPTSSLNRKYGSGKVGAYAGVGAYRGKGTPRRKVKKVHKSSGTDDKKLQAQLKKINVQPIQAIEEVNMFKSDGNVIHFSAPKVHASVPANTFAIYGNGEEKELTELVPGILNQLGPDSLASLRKLAESYQSMQKEKGEEAKDDDDDEDIPDLVAGENFESKQDVE
;
A
#
# COMPACT_ATOMS: atom_id res chain seq x y z
N MET A 1 -14.01 -19.09 59.91
CA MET A 1 -13.70 -18.12 58.85
C MET A 1 -13.19 -18.89 57.63
N LEU A 2 -14.06 -19.19 56.67
CA LEU A 2 -13.65 -19.72 55.36
C LEU A 2 -14.17 -18.73 54.31
N TYR A 3 -13.28 -17.91 53.78
CA TYR A 3 -13.59 -17.00 52.67
C TYR A 3 -13.58 -17.81 51.38
N LYS A 4 -14.77 -18.07 50.84
CA LYS A 4 -14.99 -18.64 49.51
C LYS A 4 -14.59 -17.58 48.47
N THR A 5 -13.43 -17.75 47.85
CA THR A 5 -13.01 -16.94 46.69
C THR A 5 -13.86 -17.35 45.49
N LEU A 6 -14.86 -16.54 45.16
CA LEU A 6 -15.63 -16.64 43.92
C LEU A 6 -14.78 -16.06 42.79
N SER A 7 -14.18 -16.93 41.97
CA SER A 7 -13.45 -16.52 40.77
C SER A 7 -14.48 -16.06 39.73
N LEU A 8 -14.56 -14.76 39.51
CA LEU A 8 -15.39 -14.14 38.48
C LEU A 8 -14.71 -14.36 37.13
N LEU A 9 -15.16 -15.35 36.37
CA LEU A 9 -14.68 -15.61 35.01
C LEU A 9 -15.23 -14.52 34.09
N THR A 10 -14.44 -13.47 33.83
CA THR A 10 -14.77 -12.45 32.84
C THR A 10 -14.74 -13.08 31.46
N LEU A 11 -15.91 -13.36 30.87
CA LEU A 11 -16.03 -13.63 29.44
C LEU A 11 -15.59 -12.36 28.69
N LEU A 12 -14.39 -12.38 28.09
CA LEU A 12 -14.05 -11.39 27.08
C LEU A 12 -14.99 -11.62 25.88
N PRO A 13 -15.69 -10.60 25.37
CA PRO A 13 -16.43 -10.74 24.13
C PRO A 13 -15.41 -11.03 23.02
N LEU A 14 -15.56 -12.17 22.34
CA LEU A 14 -14.90 -12.38 21.06
C LEU A 14 -15.45 -11.30 20.13
N SER A 15 -14.64 -10.28 19.85
CA SER A 15 -14.97 -9.20 18.92
C SER A 15 -14.89 -9.80 17.53
N SER A 16 -16.04 -10.08 16.95
CA SER A 16 -16.11 -10.67 15.63
C SER A 16 -15.94 -9.56 14.59
N ALA A 17 -14.94 -9.67 13.71
CA ALA A 17 -14.62 -8.58 12.76
C ALA A 17 -15.51 -8.55 11.51
N HIS A 18 -16.82 -8.67 11.69
CA HIS A 18 -17.79 -8.66 10.59
C HIS A 18 -18.00 -7.27 9.98
N PHE A 19 -18.48 -7.26 8.74
CA PHE A 19 -18.99 -6.07 8.09
C PHE A 19 -20.27 -6.43 7.33
N GLN A 20 -21.04 -5.42 6.93
CA GLN A 20 -22.22 -5.59 6.06
C GLN A 20 -22.10 -4.68 4.84
N LEU A 21 -22.40 -5.21 3.66
CA LEU A 21 -22.52 -4.44 2.42
C LEU A 21 -23.98 -3.98 2.27
N ASN A 22 -24.20 -2.69 2.52
CA ASN A 22 -25.54 -2.09 2.51
C ASN A 22 -25.90 -1.53 1.14
N TRP A 23 -24.92 -0.98 0.42
CA TRP A 23 -25.11 -0.52 -0.96
C TRP A 23 -23.83 -0.73 -1.79
N PRO A 24 -23.90 -1.24 -3.03
CA PRO A 24 -25.08 -1.79 -3.71
C PRO A 24 -25.71 -2.96 -2.95
N ALA A 25 -26.95 -3.34 -3.29
CA ALA A 25 -27.67 -4.34 -2.51
C ALA A 25 -26.94 -5.68 -2.50
N SER A 26 -26.55 -6.17 -1.31
CA SER A 26 -25.84 -7.43 -1.18
C SER A 26 -26.71 -8.63 -1.53
N ARG A 27 -26.08 -9.73 -1.97
CA ARG A 27 -26.73 -11.03 -2.18
C ARG A 27 -27.38 -11.57 -0.92
N GLY A 28 -26.77 -11.27 0.23
CA GLY A 28 -27.22 -11.65 1.55
C GLY A 28 -26.05 -11.59 2.52
N PHE A 29 -26.35 -11.80 3.79
CA PHE A 29 -25.34 -11.85 4.84
C PHE A 29 -25.70 -12.91 5.87
N ALA A 30 -24.70 -13.70 6.26
CA ALA A 30 -24.75 -14.63 7.37
C ALA A 30 -23.36 -14.70 7.99
N ALA A 31 -23.24 -14.29 9.25
CA ALA A 31 -21.96 -14.20 9.96
C ALA A 31 -21.18 -15.53 9.94
N SER A 32 -21.87 -16.66 10.03
CA SER A 32 -21.28 -18.01 9.97
C SER A 32 -20.66 -18.37 8.62
N ASN A 33 -21.14 -17.75 7.55
CA ASN A 33 -20.74 -18.07 6.18
C ASN A 33 -19.83 -16.98 5.60
N ALA A 34 -19.61 -15.87 6.32
CA ALA A 34 -18.90 -14.71 5.80
C ALA A 34 -17.47 -15.04 5.32
N ALA A 35 -16.82 -16.06 5.88
CA ALA A 35 -15.51 -16.54 5.43
C ALA A 35 -15.54 -17.44 4.18
N ASN A 36 -16.73 -17.86 3.72
CA ASN A 36 -16.87 -18.74 2.56
C ASN A 36 -16.75 -17.93 1.26
N PHE A 37 -15.59 -18.05 0.63
CA PHE A 37 -15.35 -17.50 -0.70
C PHE A 37 -16.30 -18.13 -1.76
N PRO A 38 -16.76 -17.39 -2.78
CA PRO A 38 -16.48 -15.97 -3.06
C PRO A 38 -17.43 -14.95 -2.42
N CYS A 39 -18.63 -15.33 -2.00
CA CYS A 39 -19.69 -14.37 -1.66
C CYS A 39 -20.29 -14.60 -0.26
N GLY A 40 -19.49 -15.08 0.69
CA GLY A 40 -19.95 -15.35 2.05
C GLY A 40 -21.00 -16.45 2.11
N GLY A 41 -20.90 -17.45 1.22
CA GLY A 41 -21.89 -18.52 1.05
C GLY A 41 -23.12 -18.17 0.20
N PHE A 42 -23.27 -16.93 -0.26
CA PHE A 42 -24.34 -16.50 -1.17
C PHE A 42 -23.88 -16.51 -2.62
N ASN A 43 -23.65 -17.71 -3.16
CA ASN A 43 -23.02 -17.88 -4.48
C ASN A 43 -23.97 -17.69 -5.67
N ASP A 44 -25.28 -17.75 -5.43
CA ASP A 44 -26.28 -17.50 -6.45
C ASP A 44 -26.49 -16.00 -6.67
N VAL A 45 -26.66 -15.62 -7.94
CA VAL A 45 -26.95 -14.24 -8.34
C VAL A 45 -28.29 -13.80 -7.76
N LYS A 46 -28.33 -12.59 -7.18
CA LYS A 46 -29.55 -11.98 -6.67
C LYS A 46 -30.16 -11.04 -7.71
N THR A 47 -31.47 -11.14 -7.88
CA THR A 47 -32.29 -10.25 -8.70
C THR A 47 -33.35 -9.54 -7.84
N PRO A 48 -33.68 -8.26 -8.10
CA PRO A 48 -33.11 -7.39 -9.13
C PRO A 48 -31.67 -6.94 -8.81
N ARG A 49 -30.90 -6.66 -9.85
CA ARG A 49 -29.54 -6.09 -9.74
C ARG A 49 -29.63 -4.59 -9.44
N THR A 50 -28.64 -4.07 -8.72
CA THR A 50 -28.53 -2.62 -8.49
C THR A 50 -27.89 -1.94 -9.69
N ASP A 51 -28.47 -0.85 -10.19
CA ASP A 51 -27.81 -0.02 -11.20
C ASP A 51 -26.59 0.69 -10.58
N PHE A 52 -25.41 0.50 -11.16
CA PHE A 52 -24.15 1.03 -10.65
C PHE A 52 -23.45 1.91 -11.71
N PRO A 53 -23.13 3.17 -11.41
CA PRO A 53 -22.54 4.08 -12.38
C PRO A 53 -21.08 3.72 -12.68
N ILE A 54 -20.75 3.55 -13.96
CA ILE A 54 -19.40 3.17 -14.44
C ILE A 54 -18.34 4.23 -14.04
N ASN A 55 -18.76 5.49 -14.01
CA ASN A 55 -17.88 6.65 -13.81
C ASN A 55 -17.64 7.01 -12.33
N GLY A 56 -18.19 6.24 -11.37
CA GLY A 56 -17.98 6.50 -9.95
C GLY A 56 -19.25 6.34 -9.13
N GLY A 57 -19.40 5.18 -8.48
CA GLY A 57 -20.48 4.91 -7.53
C GLY A 57 -19.97 4.83 -6.10
N PRO A 58 -20.84 5.05 -5.09
CA PRO A 58 -20.48 4.80 -3.70
C PRO A 58 -20.51 3.30 -3.39
N ILE A 59 -19.85 2.87 -2.32
CA ILE A 59 -20.10 1.56 -1.72
C ILE A 59 -20.29 1.78 -0.23
N GLN A 60 -21.52 1.57 0.25
CA GLN A 60 -21.87 1.72 1.65
C GLN A 60 -21.61 0.41 2.39
N LEU A 61 -20.72 0.51 3.37
CA LEU A 61 -20.40 -0.56 4.31
C LEU A 61 -20.88 -0.17 5.70
N ASN A 62 -21.12 -1.18 6.53
CA ASN A 62 -21.27 -1.05 7.97
C ASN A 62 -20.20 -1.92 8.63
N MET A 63 -19.26 -1.30 9.34
CA MET A 63 -18.14 -1.98 9.99
C MET A 63 -18.49 -2.32 11.43
N GLU A 64 -18.34 -3.59 11.82
CA GLU A 64 -18.57 -4.04 13.20
C GLU A 64 -17.24 -4.23 13.97
N HIS A 65 -16.12 -3.83 13.36
CA HIS A 65 -14.79 -3.85 13.96
C HIS A 65 -14.11 -2.49 13.86
N PRO A 66 -13.47 -1.99 14.93
CA PRO A 66 -12.90 -0.65 14.96
C PRO A 66 -11.77 -0.46 13.95
N GLN A 67 -11.02 -1.50 13.58
CA GLN A 67 -9.96 -1.42 12.57
C GLN A 67 -10.04 -2.60 11.61
N THR A 68 -10.19 -2.31 10.32
CA THR A 68 -10.36 -3.34 9.29
C THR A 68 -9.66 -2.93 8.00
N ASN A 69 -9.00 -3.89 7.35
CA ASN A 69 -8.49 -3.77 6.00
C ASN A 69 -9.57 -4.21 5.02
N VAL A 70 -9.83 -3.39 4.01
CA VAL A 70 -10.89 -3.64 3.02
C VAL A 70 -10.34 -3.47 1.62
N ALA A 71 -10.78 -4.31 0.70
CA ALA A 71 -10.54 -4.19 -0.74
C ALA A 71 -11.84 -4.42 -1.51
N VAL A 72 -11.93 -3.84 -2.71
CA VAL A 72 -13.09 -4.00 -3.58
C VAL A 72 -12.63 -4.50 -4.94
N TYR A 73 -13.24 -5.60 -5.37
CA TYR A 73 -13.02 -6.22 -6.66
C TYR A 73 -14.31 -6.25 -7.47
N ILE A 74 -14.18 -6.42 -8.78
CA ILE A 74 -15.30 -6.61 -9.69
C ILE A 74 -15.01 -7.78 -10.63
N ALA A 75 -16.08 -8.49 -10.97
CA ALA A 75 -16.09 -9.49 -12.02
C ALA A 75 -17.18 -9.16 -13.04
N ILE A 76 -16.82 -9.16 -14.32
CA ILE A 76 -17.75 -8.85 -15.41
C ILE A 76 -18.45 -10.13 -15.88
N GLY A 77 -19.76 -10.07 -16.06
CA GLY A 77 -20.59 -11.17 -16.51
C GLY A 77 -21.87 -11.34 -15.70
N ASN A 78 -22.80 -12.15 -16.21
CA ASN A 78 -24.05 -12.44 -15.50
C ASN A 78 -23.79 -13.30 -14.24
N ASN A 79 -22.99 -14.36 -14.34
CA ASN A 79 -22.63 -15.14 -13.17
C ASN A 79 -21.13 -15.45 -13.21
N PRO A 80 -20.29 -14.55 -12.69
CA PRO A 80 -18.85 -14.69 -12.79
C PRO A 80 -18.26 -15.76 -11.86
N GLY A 81 -19.06 -16.37 -10.97
CA GLY A 81 -18.57 -17.35 -10.00
C GLY A 81 -17.48 -16.73 -9.11
N SER A 82 -16.26 -17.24 -9.22
CA SER A 82 -15.08 -16.80 -8.47
C SER A 82 -14.15 -15.84 -9.24
N ALA A 83 -14.51 -15.43 -10.46
CA ALA A 83 -13.62 -14.72 -11.38
C ALA A 83 -13.45 -13.21 -11.07
N PHE A 84 -13.13 -12.85 -9.83
CA PHE A 84 -12.85 -11.48 -9.40
C PHE A 84 -11.41 -11.07 -9.77
N ASN A 85 -11.21 -10.73 -11.04
CA ASN A 85 -9.91 -10.43 -11.63
C ASN A 85 -9.55 -8.94 -11.64
N SER A 86 -10.51 -8.05 -11.38
CA SER A 86 -10.36 -6.62 -11.57
C SER A 86 -10.48 -5.86 -10.25
N VAL A 87 -9.54 -4.99 -9.96
CA VAL A 87 -9.50 -4.21 -8.72
C VAL A 87 -10.23 -2.89 -8.92
N LEU A 88 -11.30 -2.66 -8.16
CA LEU A 88 -11.99 -1.37 -8.11
C LEU A 88 -11.35 -0.45 -7.07
N ARG A 89 -11.02 -1.01 -5.90
CA ARG A 89 -10.27 -0.32 -4.85
C ARG A 89 -9.25 -1.27 -4.27
N ARG A 90 -7.98 -0.86 -4.34
CA ARG A 90 -6.89 -1.56 -3.64
C ARG A 90 -7.15 -1.55 -2.15
N GLN A 91 -6.48 -2.46 -1.46
CA GLN A 91 -6.60 -2.59 -0.02
C GLN A 91 -6.32 -1.25 0.68
N PHE A 92 -7.19 -0.88 1.61
CA PHE A 92 -7.05 0.26 2.49
C PHE A 92 -7.41 -0.15 3.91
N ALA A 93 -6.79 0.49 4.89
CA ALA A 93 -7.09 0.30 6.30
C ALA A 93 -8.07 1.41 6.73
N VAL A 94 -9.16 1.01 7.37
CA VAL A 94 -10.16 1.94 7.93
C VAL A 94 -10.30 1.72 9.42
N GLU A 95 -10.40 2.84 10.15
CA GLU A 95 -10.71 2.88 11.57
C GLU A 95 -12.09 3.49 11.75
N VAL A 96 -13.10 2.64 12.00
CA VAL A 96 -14.50 3.05 12.15
C VAL A 96 -15.33 1.91 12.76
N LEU A 97 -16.30 2.26 13.59
CA LEU A 97 -17.41 1.38 13.97
C LEU A 97 -18.71 2.01 13.49
N GLY A 98 -19.44 1.31 12.63
CA GLY A 98 -20.67 1.78 11.99
C GLY A 98 -20.51 2.10 10.51
N SER A 99 -21.29 3.08 10.04
CA SER A 99 -21.43 3.40 8.61
C SER A 99 -20.14 3.96 8.02
N PHE A 100 -19.70 3.40 6.91
CA PHE A 100 -18.55 3.85 6.15
C PHE A 100 -18.81 3.76 4.66
N CYS A 101 -18.61 4.87 3.94
CA CYS A 101 -18.76 4.93 2.50
C CYS A 101 -17.39 4.94 1.80
N VAL A 102 -17.20 3.98 0.90
CA VAL A 102 -16.15 4.01 -0.11
C VAL A 102 -16.67 4.83 -1.30
N GLY A 103 -16.42 6.13 -1.29
CA GLY A 103 -16.91 7.04 -2.33
C GLY A 103 -16.13 6.97 -3.65
N GLY A 104 -16.80 7.33 -4.75
CA GLY A 104 -16.17 7.56 -6.06
C GLY A 104 -15.49 6.33 -6.68
N VAL A 105 -16.06 5.14 -6.50
CA VAL A 105 -15.50 3.90 -7.04
C VAL A 105 -15.81 3.80 -8.53
N SER A 106 -14.81 4.10 -9.37
CA SER A 106 -14.89 3.98 -10.83
C SER A 106 -14.28 2.66 -11.32
N LEU A 107 -14.68 2.25 -12.52
CA LEU A 107 -14.11 1.06 -13.17
C LEU A 107 -12.74 1.38 -13.78
N PRO A 108 -11.74 0.48 -13.69
CA PRO A 108 -10.43 0.68 -14.30
C PRO A 108 -10.51 0.72 -15.83
N SER A 109 -9.67 1.56 -16.44
CA SER A 109 -9.50 1.63 -17.89
C SER A 109 -8.96 0.28 -18.41
N GLY A 110 -9.63 -0.28 -19.42
CA GLY A 110 -9.29 -1.59 -20.00
C GLY A 110 -10.35 -2.68 -19.81
N LEU A 111 -11.40 -2.43 -19.03
CA LEU A 111 -12.59 -3.27 -19.03
C LEU A 111 -13.48 -2.86 -20.21
N ASN A 112 -13.69 -3.76 -21.18
CA ASN A 112 -14.61 -3.56 -22.30
C ASN A 112 -16.07 -3.63 -21.81
N VAL A 113 -16.53 -2.61 -21.10
CA VAL A 113 -17.87 -2.53 -20.52
C VAL A 113 -18.71 -1.44 -21.21
N SER A 114 -19.97 -1.75 -21.45
CA SER A 114 -20.98 -0.82 -21.99
C SER A 114 -22.14 -0.64 -21.00
N ASP A 115 -23.02 0.33 -21.25
CA ASP A 115 -24.30 0.42 -20.53
C ASP A 115 -25.04 -0.92 -20.60
N GLY A 116 -25.62 -1.35 -19.47
CA GLY A 116 -26.33 -2.60 -19.32
C GLY A 116 -25.43 -3.82 -19.06
N THR A 117 -24.11 -3.66 -19.02
CA THR A 117 -23.20 -4.78 -18.73
C THR A 117 -23.45 -5.31 -17.31
N LEU A 118 -23.68 -6.62 -17.20
CA LEU A 118 -23.90 -7.27 -15.90
C LEU A 118 -22.55 -7.53 -15.22
N ALA A 119 -22.47 -7.28 -13.92
CA ALA A 119 -21.27 -7.52 -13.14
C ALA A 119 -21.62 -7.89 -11.69
N THR A 120 -20.62 -8.40 -10.97
CA THR A 120 -20.71 -8.63 -9.52
C THR A 120 -19.54 -7.91 -8.86
N ILE A 121 -19.84 -7.08 -7.86
CA ILE A 121 -18.85 -6.42 -7.01
C ILE A 121 -18.63 -7.31 -5.79
N GLN A 122 -17.38 -7.58 -5.44
CA GLN A 122 -16.99 -8.28 -4.23
C GLN A 122 -16.24 -7.32 -3.30
N VAL A 123 -16.71 -7.24 -2.06
CA VAL A 123 -16.00 -6.56 -0.99
C VAL A 123 -15.35 -7.63 -0.12
N VAL A 124 -14.06 -7.44 0.13
CA VAL A 124 -13.26 -8.33 0.98
C VAL A 124 -12.75 -7.54 2.16
N SER A 125 -12.98 -8.04 3.37
CA SER A 125 -12.30 -7.55 4.57
C SER A 125 -11.37 -8.61 5.13
N ASN A 126 -10.39 -8.21 5.96
CA ASN A 126 -9.79 -9.18 6.87
C ASN A 126 -10.82 -9.53 7.96
N GLY A 127 -10.84 -10.79 8.36
CA GLY A 127 -11.52 -11.29 9.54
C GLY A 127 -10.56 -11.34 10.73
N ASP A 128 -11.13 -11.50 11.92
CA ASP A 128 -10.42 -11.70 13.19
C ASP A 128 -10.77 -13.10 13.71
N PRO A 129 -9.81 -13.97 14.07
CA PRO A 129 -8.35 -13.75 14.09
C PRO A 129 -7.60 -14.14 12.80
N GLU A 130 -8.24 -14.89 11.89
CA GLU A 130 -7.64 -15.35 10.63
C GLU A 130 -8.69 -15.45 9.50
N GLY A 131 -8.25 -15.26 8.26
CA GLY A 131 -9.07 -15.36 7.06
C GLY A 131 -9.80 -14.07 6.72
N GLY A 132 -10.32 -13.97 5.51
CA GLY A 132 -11.04 -12.82 4.97
C GLY A 132 -12.54 -13.07 4.98
N LEU A 133 -13.31 -11.99 5.08
CA LEU A 133 -14.76 -12.02 4.98
C LEU A 133 -15.19 -11.45 3.65
N TYR A 134 -16.23 -12.05 3.06
CA TYR A 134 -16.66 -11.81 1.70
C TYR A 134 -18.14 -11.46 1.64
N GLN A 135 -18.45 -10.40 0.91
CA GLN A 135 -19.81 -10.09 0.49
C GLN A 135 -19.83 -9.65 -0.96
N CYS A 136 -20.88 -10.02 -1.67
CA CYS A 136 -21.07 -9.68 -3.07
C CYS A 136 -22.35 -8.88 -3.27
N ALA A 137 -22.33 -7.98 -4.23
CA ALA A 137 -23.51 -7.32 -4.76
C ALA A 137 -23.55 -7.47 -6.28
N ASP A 138 -24.72 -7.82 -6.80
CA ASP A 138 -24.94 -7.96 -8.24
C ASP A 138 -25.43 -6.63 -8.81
N VAL A 139 -24.71 -6.15 -9.83
CA VAL A 139 -24.94 -4.84 -10.41
C VAL A 139 -25.17 -4.91 -11.92
N THR A 140 -25.90 -3.92 -12.42
CA THR A 140 -25.97 -3.59 -13.83
C THR A 140 -25.21 -2.29 -14.02
N LEU A 141 -24.15 -2.33 -14.83
CA LEU A 141 -23.30 -1.16 -15.07
C LEU A 141 -24.05 -0.15 -15.94
N ARG A 142 -24.09 1.10 -15.49
CA ARG A 142 -24.78 2.19 -16.18
C ARG A 142 -23.84 3.34 -16.53
N THR A 143 -24.03 3.94 -17.69
CA THR A 143 -23.34 5.19 -18.05
C THR A 143 -23.95 6.40 -17.33
N ALA A 144 -25.23 6.31 -16.98
CA ALA A 144 -25.90 7.33 -16.17
C ALA A 144 -25.28 7.40 -14.77
N THR A 145 -25.00 8.62 -14.31
CA THR A 145 -24.55 8.89 -12.95
C THR A 145 -25.74 8.89 -11.99
N LEU A 146 -25.50 8.54 -10.73
CA LEU A 146 -26.50 8.74 -9.68
C LEU A 146 -26.80 10.23 -9.51
N SER A 147 -28.04 10.55 -9.15
CA SER A 147 -28.38 11.90 -8.71
C SER A 147 -27.61 12.22 -7.41
N GLN A 148 -27.36 13.50 -7.14
CA GLN A 148 -26.65 13.89 -5.91
C GLN A 148 -27.38 13.41 -4.64
N SER A 149 -28.72 13.43 -4.65
CA SER A 149 -29.53 12.94 -3.54
C SER A 149 -29.38 11.43 -3.33
N ASP A 150 -29.37 10.64 -4.40
CA ASP A 150 -29.21 9.18 -4.32
C ASP A 150 -27.78 8.82 -3.92
N TYR A 151 -26.80 9.55 -4.42
CA TYR A 151 -25.42 9.39 -3.99
C TYR A 151 -25.27 9.64 -2.49
N ASN A 152 -25.82 10.76 -1.98
CA ASN A 152 -25.72 11.13 -0.57
C ASN A 152 -26.49 10.18 0.36
N SER A 153 -27.62 9.61 -0.11
CA SER A 153 -28.38 8.63 0.67
C SER A 153 -27.69 7.26 0.75
N HIS A 154 -26.85 6.94 -0.23
CA HIS A 154 -26.06 5.70 -0.30
C HIS A 154 -24.58 5.88 0.06
N CYS A 155 -24.18 7.07 0.51
CA CYS A 155 -22.80 7.36 0.88
C CYS A 155 -22.74 8.17 2.16
N THR A 156 -22.81 7.46 3.28
CA THR A 156 -22.78 8.02 4.63
C THR A 156 -21.58 7.49 5.40
N ASN A 157 -20.91 8.42 6.07
CA ASN A 157 -19.75 8.17 6.91
C ASN A 157 -20.10 8.49 8.37
N GLN A 158 -19.69 7.62 9.28
CA GLN A 158 -19.72 7.92 10.71
C GLN A 158 -18.77 9.09 11.01
N THR A 159 -19.12 9.94 11.98
CA THR A 159 -18.39 11.19 12.32
C THR A 159 -16.89 10.98 12.61
N ASN A 160 -16.51 9.81 13.11
CA ASN A 160 -15.12 9.46 13.46
C ASN A 160 -14.54 8.39 12.52
N SER A 161 -15.05 8.27 11.29
CA SER A 161 -14.49 7.35 10.30
C SER A 161 -13.18 7.90 9.73
N LYS A 162 -12.13 7.08 9.72
CA LYS A 162 -10.82 7.46 9.19
C LYS A 162 -10.24 6.36 8.33
N VAL A 163 -9.80 6.70 7.12
CA VAL A 163 -8.91 5.83 6.35
C VAL A 163 -7.49 6.08 6.85
N THR A 164 -6.87 5.06 7.45
CA THR A 164 -5.55 5.17 8.08
C THR A 164 -4.41 4.83 7.13
N SER A 165 -4.69 4.09 6.05
CA SER A 165 -3.74 3.76 4.99
C SER A 165 -4.48 3.39 3.71
N GLU A 166 -3.94 3.78 2.56
CA GLU A 166 -4.51 3.48 1.24
C GLU A 166 -3.50 2.78 0.35
N ASN A 167 -3.99 2.11 -0.71
CA ASN A 167 -3.16 1.43 -1.71
C ASN A 167 -2.17 0.41 -1.12
N ILE A 168 -2.58 -0.27 -0.04
CA ILE A 168 -1.83 -1.36 0.56
C ILE A 168 -1.69 -2.49 -0.47
N GLN A 169 -0.49 -3.04 -0.61
CA GLN A 169 -0.25 -4.18 -1.50
C GLN A 169 -0.79 -5.48 -0.89
N GLY A 170 -1.39 -6.33 -1.73
CA GLY A 170 -1.93 -7.62 -1.33
C GLY A 170 -3.45 -7.64 -1.18
N ASN A 171 -3.95 -8.75 -0.64
CA ASN A 171 -5.37 -8.98 -0.38
C ASN A 171 -5.62 -8.96 1.14
N PRO A 172 -6.71 -8.32 1.64
CA PRO A 172 -7.07 -8.38 3.05
C PRO A 172 -7.16 -9.81 3.63
N ASN A 173 -7.52 -10.80 2.83
CA ASN A 173 -7.56 -12.21 3.24
C ASN A 173 -6.16 -12.81 3.56
N GLU A 174 -5.07 -12.22 3.06
CA GLU A 174 -3.69 -12.70 3.29
C GLU A 174 -3.01 -12.02 4.49
N THR A 175 -3.69 -11.14 5.23
CA THR A 175 -3.09 -10.46 6.39
C THR A 175 -3.03 -11.38 7.61
N SER A 176 -2.17 -12.39 7.56
CA SER A 176 -1.63 -13.05 8.75
C SER A 176 -0.36 -12.30 9.20
N ASN A 177 -0.36 -11.83 10.45
CA ASN A 177 0.74 -11.23 11.22
C ASN A 177 1.07 -9.74 11.00
N GLY A 178 0.65 -8.91 11.97
CA GLY A 178 1.02 -7.50 12.02
C GLY A 178 0.84 -6.74 13.34
N HIS A 179 0.47 -7.36 14.47
CA HIS A 179 0.61 -6.73 15.80
C HIS A 179 1.26 -7.68 16.81
N SER A 180 2.59 -7.59 16.92
CA SER A 180 3.33 -8.06 18.09
C SER A 180 3.82 -6.84 18.85
N GLY A 181 3.14 -6.55 19.95
CA GLY A 181 3.54 -5.52 20.89
C GLY A 181 2.92 -5.80 22.25
N HIS A 182 3.39 -6.83 22.95
CA HIS A 182 3.86 -6.79 24.34
C HIS A 182 4.38 -8.16 24.75
N GLY A 183 5.57 -8.17 25.34
CA GLY A 183 6.35 -9.37 25.60
C GLY A 183 5.80 -10.24 26.72
N SER A 184 5.97 -11.55 26.56
CA SER A 184 6.41 -12.46 27.62
C SER A 184 6.97 -13.71 26.97
N SER A 185 8.29 -13.86 27.03
CA SER A 185 9.00 -15.06 26.59
C SER A 185 8.71 -16.20 27.56
N ALA A 186 7.81 -17.10 27.19
CA ALA A 186 7.73 -18.43 27.79
C ALA A 186 8.50 -19.41 26.90
N LEU A 187 9.57 -19.96 27.46
CA LEU A 187 10.45 -20.94 26.85
C LEU A 187 9.69 -22.24 26.55
N ILE A 188 9.78 -22.73 25.31
CA ILE A 188 9.44 -24.11 24.95
C ILE A 188 10.75 -24.85 24.71
N THR A 189 11.14 -25.62 25.73
CA THR A 189 12.28 -26.53 25.71
C THR A 189 11.99 -27.70 24.78
N SER A 190 12.79 -27.86 23.72
CA SER A 190 12.87 -29.11 22.97
C SER A 190 14.31 -29.61 23.00
N SER A 191 14.49 -30.75 23.66
CA SER A 191 15.74 -31.49 23.79
C SER A 191 16.23 -32.00 22.44
N PRO A 192 17.56 -32.13 22.27
CA PRO A 192 18.07 -33.31 21.59
C PRO A 192 19.12 -34.04 22.44
N THR A 193 18.93 -35.35 22.52
CA THR A 193 19.89 -36.34 22.97
C THR A 193 21.01 -36.48 21.95
N SER A 194 22.27 -36.42 22.37
CA SER A 194 23.34 -37.22 21.75
C SER A 194 24.56 -37.34 22.67
N SER A 195 25.04 -38.58 22.70
CA SER A 195 26.06 -39.17 23.55
C SER A 195 27.48 -38.79 23.16
N LEU A 196 28.31 -38.42 24.13
CA LEU A 196 29.77 -38.47 23.98
C LEU A 196 30.44 -39.08 25.23
N ASN A 197 30.96 -40.28 24.98
CA ASN A 197 31.89 -41.04 25.80
C ASN A 197 33.30 -40.46 25.61
N ARG A 198 34.03 -40.10 26.68
CA ARG A 198 35.51 -40.15 26.66
C ARG A 198 36.16 -40.26 28.03
N LYS A 199 36.97 -41.32 28.13
CA LYS A 199 37.89 -41.72 29.20
C LYS A 199 39.06 -40.75 29.41
N TYR A 200 39.51 -40.72 30.66
CA TYR A 200 40.89 -40.67 31.21
C TYR A 200 41.93 -39.73 30.59
N GLY A 201 42.56 -38.93 31.46
CA GLY A 201 43.86 -38.30 31.22
C GLY A 201 44.41 -37.63 32.48
N SER A 202 45.30 -38.35 33.17
CA SER A 202 46.13 -37.89 34.31
C SER A 202 47.03 -36.71 33.92
N GLY A 203 47.23 -35.75 34.83
CA GLY A 203 48.24 -34.70 34.68
C GLY A 203 48.39 -33.86 35.95
N LYS A 204 49.49 -34.10 36.68
CA LYS A 204 49.84 -33.51 37.98
C LYS A 204 50.54 -32.14 37.85
N VAL A 205 50.39 -31.36 38.94
CA VAL A 205 51.30 -30.39 39.60
C VAL A 205 51.75 -29.10 38.89
N GLY A 206 51.74 -28.02 39.69
CA GLY A 206 52.45 -26.76 39.41
C GLY A 206 51.96 -25.61 40.29
N ALA A 207 52.35 -25.60 41.57
CA ALA A 207 52.14 -24.49 42.49
C ALA A 207 53.23 -23.43 42.33
N TYR A 208 52.85 -22.15 42.30
CA TYR A 208 53.67 -21.05 42.82
C TYR A 208 52.78 -19.87 43.21
N ALA A 209 52.83 -19.57 44.52
CA ALA A 209 52.29 -18.36 45.11
C ALA A 209 53.24 -17.19 44.83
N GLY A 210 52.67 -16.03 44.50
CA GLY A 210 53.38 -14.77 44.37
C GLY A 210 52.47 -13.63 44.80
N VAL A 211 52.75 -13.10 45.99
CA VAL A 211 52.06 -11.98 46.65
C VAL A 211 52.59 -10.66 46.07
N GLY A 212 51.70 -9.71 45.80
CA GLY A 212 52.05 -8.28 45.72
C GLY A 212 51.49 -7.53 44.51
N ALA A 213 50.36 -6.84 44.70
CA ALA A 213 50.08 -5.49 44.20
C ALA A 213 48.59 -5.16 44.42
N TYR A 214 48.33 -4.32 45.42
CA TYR A 214 47.07 -3.63 45.65
C TYR A 214 46.86 -2.60 44.52
N ARG A 215 46.33 -3.04 43.37
CA ARG A 215 45.81 -2.14 42.33
C ARG A 215 44.31 -2.37 42.25
N GLY A 216 43.53 -1.36 42.61
CA GLY A 216 42.07 -1.45 42.74
C GLY A 216 41.43 -2.14 41.54
N LYS A 217 40.58 -3.13 41.79
CA LYS A 217 39.80 -3.84 40.77
C LYS A 217 38.78 -2.86 40.19
N GLY A 218 39.16 -2.14 39.14
CA GLY A 218 38.21 -1.41 38.30
C GLY A 218 37.15 -2.38 37.79
N THR A 219 35.89 -1.98 37.86
CA THR A 219 34.76 -2.79 37.37
C THR A 219 34.98 -3.16 35.89
N PRO A 220 34.60 -4.36 35.44
CA PRO A 220 34.82 -4.76 34.05
C PRO A 220 34.11 -3.78 33.11
N ARG A 221 34.88 -3.00 32.33
CA ARG A 221 34.30 -2.14 31.29
C ARG A 221 33.65 -3.04 30.24
N ARG A 222 32.32 -3.01 30.16
CA ARG A 222 31.54 -3.78 29.19
C ARG A 222 32.04 -3.49 27.77
N LYS A 223 32.60 -4.49 27.09
CA LYS A 223 32.93 -4.37 25.67
C LYS A 223 31.63 -4.13 24.90
N VAL A 224 31.52 -2.97 24.27
CA VAL A 224 30.43 -2.66 23.36
C VAL A 224 30.64 -3.50 22.11
N LYS A 225 29.77 -4.49 21.88
CA LYS A 225 29.73 -5.25 20.63
C LYS A 225 29.15 -4.34 19.56
N LYS A 226 30.02 -3.74 18.75
CA LYS A 226 29.60 -3.04 17.54
C LYS A 226 29.23 -4.12 16.51
N VAL A 227 27.93 -4.35 16.33
CA VAL A 227 27.43 -5.30 15.33
C VAL A 227 27.47 -4.60 13.98
N HIS A 228 28.36 -5.05 13.09
CA HIS A 228 28.30 -4.67 11.69
C HIS A 228 27.21 -5.49 11.00
N LYS A 229 26.17 -4.84 10.48
CA LYS A 229 25.20 -5.45 9.58
C LYS A 229 25.90 -5.71 8.24
N SER A 230 26.06 -6.96 7.84
CA SER A 230 26.51 -7.31 6.49
C SER A 230 25.28 -7.41 5.57
N SER A 231 25.15 -6.50 4.62
CA SER A 231 24.04 -6.47 3.63
C SER A 231 23.98 -7.71 2.73
N GLY A 232 25.10 -8.40 2.52
CA GLY A 232 25.19 -9.50 1.55
C GLY A 232 24.44 -10.80 1.90
N THR A 233 24.07 -11.03 3.17
CA THR A 233 23.28 -12.21 3.56
C THR A 233 21.79 -12.02 3.27
N ASP A 234 21.30 -10.78 3.40
CA ASP A 234 19.90 -10.45 3.19
C ASP A 234 19.55 -10.47 1.70
N ASP A 235 20.46 -10.02 0.82
CA ASP A 235 20.28 -10.10 -0.64
C ASP A 235 20.04 -11.52 -1.14
N LYS A 236 20.75 -12.52 -0.61
CA LYS A 236 20.55 -13.92 -1.00
C LYS A 236 19.17 -14.44 -0.58
N LYS A 237 18.68 -14.01 0.59
CA LYS A 237 17.34 -14.37 1.07
C LYS A 237 16.27 -13.66 0.26
N LEU A 238 16.46 -12.38 -0.06
CA LEU A 238 15.55 -11.59 -0.90
C LEU A 238 15.47 -12.17 -2.31
N GLN A 239 16.59 -12.56 -2.91
CA GLN A 239 16.61 -13.28 -4.19
C GLN A 239 15.85 -14.60 -4.13
N ALA A 240 15.95 -15.34 -3.02
CA ALA A 240 15.20 -16.59 -2.84
C ALA A 240 13.68 -16.36 -2.74
N GLN A 241 13.24 -15.26 -2.10
CA GLN A 241 11.81 -14.91 -2.05
C GLN A 241 11.30 -14.38 -3.40
N LEU A 242 12.07 -13.53 -4.09
CA LEU A 242 11.68 -13.01 -5.40
C LEU A 242 11.56 -14.11 -6.46
N LYS A 243 12.37 -15.17 -6.36
CA LYS A 243 12.19 -16.36 -7.20
C LYS A 243 10.83 -17.06 -6.99
N LYS A 244 10.23 -16.99 -5.80
CA LYS A 244 8.91 -17.60 -5.53
C LYS A 244 7.77 -16.88 -6.25
N ILE A 245 7.92 -15.59 -6.51
CA ILE A 245 6.92 -14.76 -7.23
C ILE A 245 7.16 -14.84 -8.76
N ASN A 246 7.98 -15.80 -9.19
CA ASN A 246 8.33 -16.04 -10.60
C ASN A 246 8.88 -14.78 -11.30
N VAL A 247 9.73 -14.04 -10.60
CA VAL A 247 10.39 -12.84 -11.14
C VAL A 247 11.52 -13.27 -12.08
N GLN A 248 11.51 -12.77 -13.32
CA GLN A 248 12.49 -13.08 -14.36
C GLN A 248 13.46 -11.92 -14.58
N PRO A 249 14.76 -12.18 -14.82
CA PRO A 249 15.72 -11.12 -15.10
C PRO A 249 15.43 -10.47 -16.47
N ILE A 250 15.36 -9.15 -16.51
CA ILE A 250 15.31 -8.37 -17.75
C ILE A 250 16.75 -7.94 -18.08
N GLN A 251 17.22 -8.30 -19.26
CA GLN A 251 18.54 -7.94 -19.77
C GLN A 251 18.45 -6.61 -20.55
N ALA A 252 19.58 -5.91 -20.65
CA ALA A 252 19.72 -4.71 -21.48
C ALA A 252 18.79 -3.53 -21.08
N ILE A 253 18.62 -3.28 -19.78
CA ILE A 253 18.04 -2.03 -19.29
C ILE A 253 19.15 -0.98 -19.21
N GLU A 254 19.00 0.10 -19.97
CA GLU A 254 19.94 1.21 -20.00
C GLU A 254 19.80 2.09 -18.75
N GLU A 255 18.56 2.40 -18.37
CA GLU A 255 18.28 3.26 -17.22
C GLU A 255 16.90 2.97 -16.60
N VAL A 256 16.76 3.27 -15.30
CA VAL A 256 15.48 3.30 -14.60
C VAL A 256 15.35 4.60 -13.83
N ASN A 257 14.23 5.29 -14.04
CA ASN A 257 13.91 6.55 -13.39
C ASN A 257 12.69 6.38 -12.47
N MET A 258 12.83 6.70 -11.20
CA MET A 258 11.73 6.72 -10.23
C MET A 258 11.41 8.16 -9.85
N PHE A 259 10.24 8.65 -10.29
CA PHE A 259 9.76 10.00 -9.99
C PHE A 259 9.09 10.02 -8.62
N LYS A 260 9.62 10.83 -7.70
CA LYS A 260 8.99 11.08 -6.39
C LYS A 260 7.99 12.23 -6.49
N SER A 261 7.09 12.30 -5.50
CA SER A 261 6.19 13.45 -5.30
C SER A 261 6.92 14.76 -5.07
N ASP A 262 8.16 14.68 -4.56
CA ASP A 262 8.92 15.83 -4.06
C ASP A 262 9.67 16.57 -5.19
N GLY A 263 9.49 16.17 -6.44
CA GLY A 263 10.16 16.74 -7.62
C GLY A 263 11.52 16.09 -7.95
N ASN A 264 12.08 15.30 -7.02
CA ASN A 264 13.32 14.56 -7.24
C ASN A 264 13.11 13.23 -7.99
N VAL A 265 14.13 12.82 -8.73
CA VAL A 265 14.18 11.55 -9.46
C VAL A 265 15.28 10.67 -8.89
N ILE A 266 14.95 9.42 -8.53
CA ILE A 266 15.99 8.41 -8.30
C ILE A 266 16.35 7.81 -9.66
N HIS A 267 17.56 8.07 -10.11
CA HIS A 267 18.10 7.59 -11.36
C HIS A 267 19.02 6.38 -11.09
N PHE A 268 18.82 5.31 -11.84
CA PHE A 268 19.71 4.15 -11.89
C PHE A 268 20.30 4.02 -13.28
N SER A 269 21.63 4.10 -13.39
CA SER A 269 22.36 3.84 -14.63
C SER A 269 22.71 2.35 -14.73
N ALA A 270 22.29 1.70 -15.82
CA ALA A 270 22.47 0.27 -16.09
C ALA A 270 22.14 -0.67 -14.91
N PRO A 271 20.93 -0.60 -14.32
CA PRO A 271 20.57 -1.48 -13.22
C PRO A 271 20.33 -2.91 -13.68
N LYS A 272 20.52 -3.85 -12.74
CA LYS A 272 19.98 -5.20 -12.91
C LYS A 272 18.53 -5.18 -12.51
N VAL A 273 17.63 -5.55 -13.41
CA VAL A 273 16.19 -5.58 -13.13
C VAL A 273 15.68 -7.00 -13.20
N HIS A 274 14.90 -7.39 -12.21
CA HIS A 274 14.10 -8.60 -12.26
C HIS A 274 12.64 -8.16 -12.21
N ALA A 275 11.80 -8.64 -13.12
CA ALA A 275 10.39 -8.30 -13.13
C ALA A 275 9.50 -9.54 -13.25
N SER A 276 8.34 -9.46 -12.62
CA SER A 276 7.22 -10.34 -12.91
C SER A 276 6.14 -9.48 -13.55
N VAL A 277 6.06 -9.54 -14.89
CA VAL A 277 5.01 -8.88 -15.68
C VAL A 277 3.59 -9.29 -15.23
N PRO A 278 3.27 -10.58 -14.98
CA PRO A 278 1.91 -10.95 -14.56
C PRO A 278 1.55 -10.43 -13.16
N ALA A 279 2.53 -10.20 -12.28
CA ALA A 279 2.32 -9.66 -10.94
C ALA A 279 2.58 -8.14 -10.86
N ASN A 280 2.85 -7.48 -11.99
CA ASN A 280 3.24 -6.06 -12.07
C ASN A 280 4.27 -5.64 -10.99
N THR A 281 5.28 -6.48 -10.77
CA THR A 281 6.27 -6.29 -9.70
C THR A 281 7.67 -6.20 -10.31
N PHE A 282 8.40 -5.16 -9.95
CA PHE A 282 9.77 -4.90 -10.41
C PHE A 282 10.73 -4.83 -9.22
N ALA A 283 11.83 -5.57 -9.32
CA ALA A 283 12.94 -5.56 -8.38
C ALA A 283 14.17 -5.01 -9.10
N ILE A 284 14.56 -3.79 -8.74
CA ILE A 284 15.67 -3.04 -9.34
C ILE A 284 16.86 -3.11 -8.40
N TYR A 285 18.01 -3.50 -8.92
CA TYR A 285 19.27 -3.60 -8.21
C TYR A 285 20.29 -2.70 -8.88
N GLY A 286 20.86 -1.80 -8.11
CA GLY A 286 21.87 -0.88 -8.59
C GLY A 286 22.10 0.23 -7.58
N ASN A 287 23.08 1.06 -7.87
CA ASN A 287 23.27 2.29 -7.12
C ASN A 287 22.28 3.32 -7.67
N GLY A 288 21.36 3.78 -6.81
CA GLY A 288 20.44 4.86 -7.14
C GLY A 288 21.05 6.20 -6.77
N GLU A 289 21.06 7.13 -7.72
CA GLU A 289 21.47 8.52 -7.51
C GLU A 289 20.22 9.39 -7.47
N GLU A 290 20.10 10.24 -6.45
CA GLU A 290 19.02 11.23 -6.41
C GLU A 290 19.44 12.44 -7.24
N LYS A 291 18.72 12.70 -8.33
CA LYS A 291 18.95 13.80 -9.27
C LYS A 291 17.72 14.69 -9.35
N GLU A 292 17.93 15.96 -9.60
CA GLU A 292 16.83 16.87 -9.89
C GLU A 292 16.33 16.65 -11.32
N LEU A 293 15.03 16.81 -11.53
CA LEU A 293 14.39 16.58 -12.82
C LEU A 293 14.93 17.51 -13.93
N THR A 294 15.44 18.68 -13.55
CA THR A 294 16.05 19.70 -14.41
C THR A 294 17.39 19.27 -15.02
N GLU A 295 18.20 18.48 -14.31
CA GLU A 295 19.50 17.97 -14.78
C GLU A 295 19.36 16.85 -15.83
N LEU A 296 18.15 16.31 -15.94
CA LEU A 296 17.80 15.14 -16.75
C LEU A 296 17.01 15.51 -18.02
N VAL A 297 16.75 16.80 -18.24
CA VAL A 297 16.20 17.37 -19.48
C VAL A 297 17.37 17.57 -20.47
N PRO A 298 17.32 17.06 -21.71
CA PRO A 298 16.13 16.81 -22.55
C PRO A 298 15.75 15.34 -22.78
N GLY A 299 16.55 14.37 -22.32
CA GLY A 299 16.38 12.95 -22.67
C GLY A 299 15.11 12.29 -22.11
N ILE A 300 14.68 12.72 -20.92
CA ILE A 300 13.57 12.07 -20.19
C ILE A 300 12.19 12.55 -20.62
N LEU A 301 12.09 13.65 -21.37
CA LEU A 301 10.79 14.20 -21.80
C LEU A 301 9.98 13.23 -22.69
N ASN A 302 10.68 12.40 -23.47
CA ASN A 302 10.08 11.38 -24.32
C ASN A 302 9.71 10.07 -23.59
N GLN A 303 10.20 9.89 -22.36
CA GLN A 303 9.94 8.71 -21.53
C GLN A 303 8.83 8.95 -20.50
N LEU A 304 8.45 10.21 -20.30
CA LEU A 304 7.38 10.59 -19.39
C LEU A 304 6.02 10.39 -20.05
N GLY A 305 5.19 9.56 -19.43
CA GLY A 305 3.78 9.42 -19.81
C GLY A 305 2.97 10.70 -19.56
N PRO A 306 1.74 10.80 -20.12
CA PRO A 306 0.90 11.98 -20.01
C PRO A 306 0.61 12.40 -18.55
N ASP A 307 0.55 11.44 -17.62
CA ASP A 307 0.32 11.69 -16.19
C ASP A 307 1.51 12.37 -15.52
N SER A 308 2.74 11.98 -15.86
CA SER A 308 3.96 12.62 -15.35
C SER A 308 4.22 14.00 -15.98
N LEU A 309 3.78 14.22 -17.21
CA LEU A 309 3.83 15.54 -17.85
C LEU A 309 2.86 16.53 -17.19
N ALA A 310 1.70 16.06 -16.69
CA ALA A 310 0.78 16.90 -15.93
C ALA A 310 1.40 17.36 -14.59
N SER A 311 2.10 16.46 -13.89
CA SER A 311 2.84 16.79 -12.67
C SER A 311 4.00 17.76 -12.95
N LEU A 312 4.70 17.56 -14.07
CA LEU A 312 5.76 18.47 -14.52
C LEU A 312 5.25 19.86 -14.87
N ARG A 313 4.10 19.97 -15.53
CA ARG A 313 3.46 21.27 -15.80
C ARG A 313 3.12 21.99 -14.51
N LYS A 314 2.56 21.30 -13.52
CA LYS A 314 2.31 21.86 -12.19
C LYS A 314 3.59 22.31 -11.48
N LEU A 315 4.68 21.53 -11.60
CA LEU A 315 5.96 21.90 -10.99
C LEU A 315 6.59 23.11 -11.70
N ALA A 316 6.54 23.16 -13.03
CA ALA A 316 7.01 24.29 -13.82
C ALA A 316 6.19 25.56 -13.56
N GLU A 317 4.87 25.43 -13.44
CA GLU A 317 3.97 26.52 -13.02
C GLU A 317 4.31 27.01 -11.62
N SER A 318 4.62 26.10 -10.68
CA SER A 318 5.04 26.47 -9.31
C SER A 318 6.41 27.18 -9.27
N TYR A 319 7.31 26.84 -10.19
CA TYR A 319 8.63 27.47 -10.30
C TYR A 319 8.52 28.87 -10.94
N GLN A 320 7.64 29.02 -11.94
CA GLN A 320 7.32 30.31 -12.55
C GLN A 320 6.59 31.24 -11.57
N SER A 321 5.70 30.71 -10.72
CA SER A 321 5.05 31.52 -9.68
C SER A 321 6.02 31.96 -8.60
N MET A 322 6.99 31.11 -8.20
CA MET A 322 8.04 31.51 -7.26
C MET A 322 9.04 32.52 -7.85
N GLN A 323 9.31 32.47 -9.15
CA GLN A 323 10.10 33.52 -9.82
C GLN A 323 9.32 34.84 -9.95
N LYS A 324 8.00 34.80 -10.09
CA LYS A 324 7.15 36.00 -10.06
C LYS A 324 7.06 36.63 -8.66
N GLU A 325 6.97 35.82 -7.60
CA GLU A 325 6.90 36.35 -6.23
C GLU A 325 8.25 36.87 -5.70
N LYS A 326 9.39 36.42 -6.24
CA LYS A 326 10.70 37.04 -5.97
C LYS A 326 10.99 38.30 -6.79
N GLY A 327 10.07 38.72 -7.67
CA GLY A 327 10.16 39.96 -8.45
C GLY A 327 9.41 41.16 -7.84
N GLU A 328 8.71 40.99 -6.72
CA GLU A 328 7.92 42.05 -6.08
C GLU A 328 8.20 42.19 -4.57
N GLU A 329 9.47 42.13 -4.16
CA GLU A 329 9.93 42.70 -2.88
C GLU A 329 11.33 43.30 -3.04
N ALA A 330 11.42 44.36 -3.86
CA ALA A 330 12.50 45.33 -3.82
C ALA A 330 11.98 46.67 -4.40
N LYS A 331 11.27 47.43 -3.56
CA LYS A 331 11.15 48.88 -3.70
C LYS A 331 11.57 49.50 -2.37
N ASP A 332 12.87 49.73 -2.23
CA ASP A 332 13.36 51.04 -1.81
C ASP A 332 14.81 51.22 -2.29
N ASP A 333 15.01 52.36 -2.94
CA ASP A 333 16.23 53.07 -3.33
C ASP A 333 17.22 52.50 -4.39
N ASP A 334 17.17 53.21 -5.52
CA ASP A 334 18.21 53.67 -6.44
C ASP A 334 18.89 52.74 -7.48
N ASP A 335 18.85 53.28 -8.71
CA ASP A 335 19.71 53.13 -9.89
C ASP A 335 19.58 51.91 -10.85
N ASP A 336 18.89 52.21 -11.96
CA ASP A 336 19.31 52.07 -13.38
C ASP A 336 19.42 50.71 -14.13
N GLU A 337 18.63 50.68 -15.21
CA GLU A 337 18.96 50.26 -16.60
C GLU A 337 18.76 48.80 -17.09
N ASP A 338 17.83 48.69 -18.07
CA ASP A 338 17.84 47.86 -19.28
C ASP A 338 17.32 46.41 -19.30
N ILE A 339 15.98 46.24 -19.38
CA ILE A 339 15.36 45.25 -20.28
C ILE A 339 14.08 45.84 -20.90
N PRO A 340 13.98 46.02 -22.24
CA PRO A 340 12.78 46.55 -22.88
C PRO A 340 11.63 45.53 -22.95
N ASP A 341 10.40 46.01 -22.76
CA ASP A 341 9.16 45.23 -22.71
C ASP A 341 8.73 44.75 -24.12
N LEU A 342 8.35 43.48 -24.26
CA LEU A 342 8.01 42.87 -25.55
C LEU A 342 6.60 43.26 -25.99
N VAL A 343 6.53 44.09 -27.04
CA VAL A 343 5.30 44.57 -27.66
C VAL A 343 4.45 43.39 -28.15
N ALA A 344 3.25 43.24 -27.58
CA ALA A 344 2.25 42.28 -28.02
C ALA A 344 1.52 42.78 -29.27
N GLY A 345 1.83 42.19 -30.43
CA GLY A 345 1.01 42.33 -31.63
C GLY A 345 1.80 42.20 -32.93
N GLU A 346 1.63 41.07 -33.61
CA GLU A 346 1.21 40.95 -35.02
C GLU A 346 1.63 39.58 -35.61
N ASN A 347 0.63 38.81 -36.02
CA ASN A 347 0.75 37.48 -36.64
C ASN A 347 1.42 37.58 -38.02
N PHE A 348 2.45 36.76 -38.25
CA PHE A 348 3.32 36.80 -39.42
C PHE A 348 2.82 36.02 -40.67
N GLU A 349 1.51 35.78 -40.82
CA GLU A 349 0.98 35.07 -41.99
C GLU A 349 -0.37 35.64 -42.47
N SER A 350 -0.35 36.64 -43.35
CA SER A 350 -1.33 36.75 -44.45
C SER A 350 -0.89 37.73 -45.55
N LYS A 351 -0.39 37.12 -46.63
CA LYS A 351 -0.38 37.51 -48.06
C LYS A 351 -0.32 39.00 -48.46
N GLN A 352 0.80 39.28 -49.12
CA GLN A 352 1.04 40.39 -50.04
C GLN A 352 0.38 40.06 -51.40
N ASP A 353 -0.54 40.90 -51.84
CA ASP A 353 -1.08 40.95 -53.20
C ASP A 353 -0.59 42.24 -53.88
N VAL A 354 0.06 42.08 -55.05
CA VAL A 354 0.15 43.01 -56.20
C VAL A 354 0.99 44.30 -55.96
N GLU A 355 2.01 44.64 -56.75
CA GLU A 355 2.10 44.75 -58.23
C GLU A 355 3.53 44.48 -58.75
#